data_AF-A0A241VTX3-F1
#
_entry.id   AF-A0A241VTX3-F1
#
_cell.length_a   1.000
_cell.length_b   1.000
_cell.length_c   1.000
_cell.angle_alpha   90.00
_cell.angle_beta   90.00
_cell.angle_gamma   90.00
#
_symmetry.space_group_name_H-M   'P 1'
#
loop_
_entity.id
_entity.type
_entity.pdbx_description
1 polymer ?
#
loop_
_entity_poly.entity_id
_entity_poly.type
_entity_poly.pdbx_seq_one_letter_code
_entity_poly.pdbx_strand_id
1 'polypeptide(L)'
;MTEEHIHSYRSAVIKPNHDQHVLDALKENLPEGYELLIEKPKINIGVDKYIHIKTPADDIQLYVSEDGTYAETIHVFEQDKLAVQPSLPNDELSKLALKLIATENVDMQVFASVNDLKGE
;
A
#
# COMPACT_ATOMS: atom_id res chain seq x y z
N MET A 1 21.55 -19.65 14.27
CA MET A 1 20.98 -18.32 14.54
C MET A 1 19.48 -18.49 14.44
N THR A 2 18.73 -18.20 15.50
CA THR A 2 17.27 -18.19 15.46
C THR A 2 16.87 -16.92 14.74
N GLU A 3 16.21 -17.04 13.59
CA GLU A 3 15.59 -15.91 12.90
C GLU A 3 14.52 -15.35 13.83
N GLU A 4 14.82 -14.23 14.49
CA GLU A 4 13.84 -13.50 15.28
C GLU A 4 12.87 -12.87 14.29
N HIS A 5 11.62 -13.34 14.30
CA HIS A 5 10.53 -12.70 13.57
C HIS A 5 10.24 -11.36 14.24
N ILE A 6 10.61 -10.27 13.58
CA ILE A 6 10.38 -8.92 14.06
C ILE A 6 8.96 -8.52 13.66
N HIS A 7 8.16 -8.03 14.61
CA HIS A 7 6.89 -7.41 14.28
C HIS A 7 7.13 -6.13 13.45
N SER A 8 6.98 -6.23 12.13
CA SER A 8 6.95 -5.08 11.22
C SER A 8 5.54 -4.49 11.19
N TYR A 9 5.45 -3.15 11.24
CA TYR A 9 4.20 -2.43 11.05
C TYR A 9 4.43 -1.28 10.07
N ARG A 10 3.81 -1.39 8.91
CA ARG A 10 3.81 -0.37 7.87
C ARG A 10 2.38 -0.08 7.44
N SER A 11 2.08 1.20 7.33
CA SER A 11 0.80 1.67 6.80
C SER A 11 1.04 2.91 5.94
N ALA A 12 0.18 3.15 4.96
CA ALA A 12 0.22 4.35 4.17
C ALA A 12 -1.17 4.93 3.95
N VAL A 13 -1.23 6.25 3.86
CA VAL A 13 -2.42 7.01 3.45
C VAL A 13 -2.11 7.65 2.09
N ILE A 14 -3.01 7.45 1.13
CA ILE A 14 -2.91 7.92 -0.25
C ILE A 14 -4.04 8.92 -0.49
N LYS A 15 -3.70 10.10 -1.01
CA LYS A 15 -4.64 11.18 -1.29
C LYS A 15 -4.36 11.83 -2.65
N PRO A 16 -5.37 12.11 -3.46
CA PRO A 16 -5.20 12.96 -4.63
C PRO A 16 -4.96 14.42 -4.18
N ASN A 17 -4.10 15.14 -4.91
CA ASN A 17 -3.81 16.55 -4.65
C ASN A 17 -4.87 17.50 -5.23
N HIS A 18 -5.77 16.96 -6.04
CA HIS A 18 -6.90 17.67 -6.63
C HIS A 18 -8.21 17.04 -6.18
N ASP A 19 -9.33 17.74 -6.43
CA ASP A 19 -10.68 17.24 -6.16
C ASP A 19 -11.05 16.16 -7.19
N GLN A 20 -10.44 14.98 -7.01
CA GLN A 20 -10.61 13.79 -7.83
C GLN A 20 -10.79 12.59 -6.91
N HIS A 21 -11.53 11.58 -7.36
CA HIS A 21 -11.68 10.32 -6.64
C HIS A 21 -10.34 9.56 -6.61
N VAL A 22 -9.90 9.06 -5.44
CA VAL A 22 -8.59 8.45 -5.22
C VAL A 22 -8.29 7.28 -6.18
N LEU A 23 -9.29 6.46 -6.50
CA LEU A 23 -9.14 5.35 -7.45
C LEU A 23 -8.85 5.78 -8.88
N ASP A 24 -9.38 6.93 -9.30
CA ASP A 24 -9.12 7.42 -10.65
C ASP A 24 -7.73 8.06 -10.72
N ALA A 25 -7.36 8.81 -9.68
CA ALA A 25 -6.00 9.33 -9.54
C ALA A 25 -4.96 8.20 -9.53
N LEU A 26 -5.24 7.08 -8.83
CA LEU A 26 -4.37 5.90 -8.84
C LEU A 26 -4.28 5.27 -10.23
N LYS A 27 -5.39 5.05 -10.95
CA LYS A 27 -5.33 4.48 -12.31
C LYS A 27 -4.49 5.31 -13.28
N GLU A 28 -4.49 6.64 -13.12
CA GLU A 28 -3.77 7.56 -14.00
C GLU A 28 -2.29 7.70 -13.64
N ASN A 29 -1.93 7.48 -12.37
CA ASN A 29 -0.59 7.78 -11.84
C ASN A 29 0.18 6.55 -11.35
N LEU A 30 -0.39 5.35 -11.45
CA LEU A 30 0.32 4.14 -11.06
C LEU A 30 1.58 3.93 -11.92
N PRO A 31 2.71 3.56 -11.29
CA PRO A 31 3.94 3.34 -12.03
C PRO A 31 3.87 2.14 -12.98
N GLU A 32 4.75 2.13 -13.99
CA GLU A 32 4.89 0.99 -14.88
C GLU A 32 5.16 -0.31 -14.09
N GLY A 33 4.44 -1.37 -14.44
CA GLY A 33 4.48 -2.67 -13.77
C GLY A 33 3.62 -2.79 -12.50
N TYR A 34 2.90 -1.73 -12.12
CA TYR A 34 1.93 -1.75 -11.02
C TYR A 34 0.52 -1.79 -11.60
N GLU A 35 -0.35 -2.59 -10.99
CA GLU A 35 -1.72 -2.79 -11.47
C GLU A 35 -2.73 -2.55 -10.34
N LEU A 36 -3.72 -1.70 -10.57
CA LEU A 36 -4.85 -1.54 -9.66
C LEU A 36 -5.87 -2.66 -9.93
N LEU A 37 -6.05 -3.55 -8.97
CA LEU A 37 -7.03 -4.62 -9.04
C LEU A 37 -8.21 -4.30 -8.12
N ILE A 38 -9.41 -4.31 -8.67
CA ILE A 38 -10.66 -4.09 -7.93
C ILE A 38 -11.45 -5.39 -7.97
N GLU A 39 -11.36 -6.18 -6.90
CA GLU A 39 -12.08 -7.44 -6.83
C GLU A 39 -13.56 -7.18 -6.52
N LYS A 40 -14.44 -7.67 -7.40
CA LYS A 40 -15.87 -7.73 -7.08
C LYS A 40 -16.10 -8.93 -6.17
N PRO A 41 -16.63 -8.75 -4.95
CA PRO A 41 -16.91 -9.89 -4.08
C PRO A 41 -17.87 -10.84 -4.76
N LYS A 42 -17.53 -12.14 -4.78
CA LYS A 42 -18.38 -13.18 -5.38
C LYS A 42 -19.64 -13.47 -4.55
N ILE A 43 -19.71 -12.97 -3.32
CA ILE A 43 -20.80 -13.23 -2.38
C ILE A 43 -21.28 -11.89 -1.81
N ASN A 44 -22.59 -11.66 -1.86
CA ASN A 44 -23.28 -10.43 -1.43
C ASN A 44 -23.41 -10.33 0.10
N ILE A 45 -22.37 -10.72 0.85
CA ILE A 45 -22.33 -10.60 2.31
C ILE A 45 -21.34 -9.50 2.63
N GLY A 46 -21.81 -8.25 2.68
CA GLY A 46 -21.21 -7.13 3.43
C GLY A 46 -19.69 -6.97 3.41
N VAL A 47 -19.00 -7.35 2.34
CA VAL A 47 -17.55 -7.21 2.26
C VAL A 47 -17.26 -6.11 1.26
N ASP A 48 -16.77 -5.01 1.82
CA ASP A 48 -16.19 -3.89 1.11
C ASP A 48 -15.28 -4.39 -0.01
N LYS A 49 -15.34 -3.71 -1.16
CA LYS A 49 -14.53 -4.06 -2.33
C LYS A 49 -13.07 -4.17 -1.89
N TYR A 50 -12.48 -5.35 -1.99
CA TYR A 50 -11.05 -5.49 -1.78
C TYR A 50 -10.34 -4.84 -2.97
N ILE A 51 -9.62 -3.76 -2.69
CA ILE A 51 -8.86 -2.99 -3.67
C ILE A 51 -7.40 -3.26 -3.38
N HIS A 52 -6.66 -3.59 -4.43
CA HIS A 52 -5.27 -4.02 -4.34
C HIS A 52 -4.43 -3.24 -5.34
N ILE A 53 -3.20 -2.91 -4.96
CA ILE A 53 -2.16 -2.51 -5.89
C ILE A 53 -1.18 -3.68 -5.98
N LYS A 54 -1.27 -4.41 -7.09
CA LYS A 54 -0.31 -5.46 -7.41
C LYS A 54 0.96 -4.82 -7.91
N THR A 55 2.07 -5.10 -7.23
CA THR A 55 3.42 -4.65 -7.59
C THR A 55 4.20 -5.81 -8.20
N PRO A 56 5.40 -5.59 -8.77
CA PRO A 56 6.23 -6.68 -9.27
C PRO A 56 6.65 -7.72 -8.21
N ALA A 57 6.66 -7.35 -6.93
CA ALA A 57 7.19 -8.19 -5.85
C ALA A 57 6.21 -8.43 -4.68
N ASP A 58 5.09 -7.70 -4.63
CA ASP A 58 4.16 -7.68 -3.49
C ASP A 58 2.73 -7.30 -3.91
N ASP A 59 1.75 -7.54 -3.03
CA ASP A 59 0.35 -7.17 -3.21
C ASP A 59 -0.13 -6.26 -2.06
N ILE A 60 -0.35 -4.99 -2.36
CA ILE A 60 -0.69 -3.97 -1.37
C ILE A 60 -2.20 -3.81 -1.29
N GLN A 61 -2.79 -4.21 -0.16
CA GLN A 61 -4.23 -4.08 0.08
C GLN A 61 -4.59 -2.68 0.54
N LEU A 62 -5.69 -2.15 0.01
CA LEU A 62 -6.20 -0.82 0.28
C LEU A 62 -7.67 -0.86 0.74
N TYR A 63 -7.96 -0.03 1.74
CA TYR A 63 -9.29 0.44 2.06
C TYR A 63 -9.48 1.82 1.41
N VAL A 64 -10.63 2.06 0.77
CA VAL A 64 -10.98 3.38 0.20
C VAL A 64 -12.07 3.98 1.05
N SER A 65 -11.91 5.26 1.41
CA SER A 65 -12.92 5.99 2.15
C SER A 65 -14.26 6.01 1.42
N GLU A 66 -15.37 6.05 2.15
CA GLU A 66 -16.72 6.03 1.54
C GLU A 66 -16.95 7.19 0.56
N ASP A 67 -16.34 8.35 0.84
CA ASP A 67 -16.39 9.55 0.00
C ASP A 67 -15.37 9.54 -1.15
N GLY A 68 -14.50 8.53 -1.22
CA GLY A 68 -13.48 8.38 -2.26
C GLY A 68 -12.33 9.39 -2.20
N THR A 69 -12.23 10.17 -1.12
CA THR A 69 -11.22 11.23 -0.97
C THR A 69 -9.84 10.70 -0.60
N TYR A 70 -9.75 9.50 0.00
CA TYR A 70 -8.47 8.88 0.33
C TYR A 70 -8.55 7.35 0.31
N ALA A 71 -7.37 6.73 0.25
CA ALA A 71 -7.20 5.30 0.45
C ALA A 71 -6.14 5.06 1.54
N GLU A 72 -6.29 4.00 2.32
CA GLU A 72 -5.33 3.60 3.35
C GLU A 72 -4.96 2.14 3.13
N THR A 73 -3.70 1.79 3.37
CA THR A 73 -3.32 0.37 3.35
C THR A 73 -4.00 -0.37 4.49
N ILE A 74 -4.64 -1.49 4.18
CA ILE A 74 -5.13 -2.40 5.21
C ILE A 74 -3.91 -2.95 5.93
N HIS A 75 -3.93 -2.91 7.27
CA HIS A 75 -2.81 -3.35 8.10
C HIS A 75 -2.32 -4.73 7.66
N VAL A 76 -1.10 -4.78 7.13
CA VAL A 76 -0.44 -6.06 6.83
C VAL A 76 0.18 -6.54 8.13
N PHE A 77 -0.62 -7.20 8.97
CA PHE A 77 -0.08 -8.01 10.05
C PHE A 77 0.66 -9.20 9.42
N GLU A 78 1.89 -9.47 9.84
CA GLU A 78 2.71 -10.60 9.38
C GLU A 78 3.17 -10.53 7.89
N GLN A 79 3.88 -9.45 7.49
CA GLN A 79 4.76 -9.51 6.29
C GLN A 79 5.83 -10.64 6.39
N ASP A 80 5.94 -11.30 7.55
CA ASP A 80 6.86 -12.36 7.97
C ASP A 80 6.78 -13.70 7.20
N LYS A 81 6.02 -13.80 6.10
CA LYS A 81 6.19 -14.93 5.17
C LYS A 81 7.39 -14.75 4.24
N LEU A 82 8.00 -13.56 4.21
CA LEU A 82 9.25 -13.32 3.50
C LEU A 82 10.42 -13.74 4.39
N ALA A 83 11.25 -14.66 3.90
CA ALA A 83 12.41 -15.21 4.62
C ALA A 83 13.46 -14.16 5.04
N VAL A 84 13.38 -12.96 4.48
CA VAL A 84 14.18 -11.79 4.86
C VAL A 84 13.27 -10.58 4.71
N GLN A 85 13.05 -9.82 5.79
CA GLN A 85 12.30 -8.57 5.70
C GLN A 85 13.06 -7.59 4.78
N PRO A 86 12.40 -7.00 3.76
CA PRO A 86 13.05 -6.00 2.95
C PRO A 86 13.34 -4.77 3.82
N SER A 87 14.61 -4.38 3.88
CA SER A 87 15.03 -3.06 4.36
C SER A 87 14.17 -1.98 3.69
N LEU A 88 13.82 -0.89 4.38
CA LEU A 88 13.02 0.23 3.85
C LEU A 88 13.25 0.61 2.36
N PRO A 89 14.49 0.66 1.81
CA PRO A 89 14.69 0.97 0.38
C PRO A 89 14.22 -0.12 -0.60
N ASN A 90 14.00 -1.35 -0.13
CA ASN A 90 13.53 -2.49 -0.93
C ASN A 90 12.03 -2.78 -0.77
N ASP A 91 11.36 -2.04 0.11
CA ASP A 91 9.93 -2.11 0.37
C ASP A 91 9.10 -1.56 -0.80
N GLU A 92 8.16 -2.35 -1.32
CA GLU A 92 7.33 -1.93 -2.45
C GLU A 92 6.37 -0.79 -2.09
N LEU A 93 5.94 -0.71 -0.82
CA LEU A 93 5.09 0.40 -0.34
C LEU A 93 5.84 1.73 -0.34
N SER A 94 7.08 1.75 0.15
CA SER A 94 7.96 2.93 0.15
C SER A 94 8.36 3.34 -1.27
N LYS A 95 8.66 2.38 -2.16
CA LYS A 95 8.92 2.65 -3.58
C LYS A 95 7.69 3.24 -4.27
N LEU A 96 6.50 2.71 -3.99
CA LEU A 96 5.24 3.23 -4.50
C LEU A 96 5.04 4.68 -4.07
N ALA A 97 5.27 4.99 -2.79
CA ALA A 97 5.16 6.36 -2.27
C ALA A 97 6.07 7.34 -3.00
N LEU A 98 7.37 6.99 -3.15
CA LEU A 98 8.33 7.85 -3.88
C LEU A 98 7.89 8.12 -5.33
N LYS A 99 7.35 7.10 -6.01
CA LYS A 99 6.92 7.24 -7.40
C LYS A 99 5.62 8.03 -7.52
N LEU A 100 4.65 7.85 -6.62
CA LEU A 100 3.38 8.59 -6.63
C LEU A 100 3.60 10.06 -6.30
N ILE A 101 4.42 10.39 -5.30
CA ILE A 101 4.75 11.79 -4.95
C ILE A 101 5.37 12.52 -6.14
N ALA A 102 6.22 11.83 -6.93
CA ALA A 102 6.85 12.41 -8.11
C ALA A 102 5.86 12.79 -9.24
N THR A 103 4.62 12.30 -9.19
CA THR A 103 3.57 12.67 -10.16
C THR A 103 2.94 14.02 -9.88
N GLU A 104 3.15 14.57 -8.67
CA GLU A 104 2.50 15.80 -8.16
C GLU A 104 0.95 15.74 -8.11
N ASN A 105 0.32 14.66 -8.57
CA ASN A 105 -1.13 14.47 -8.59
C ASN A 105 -1.64 13.65 -7.40
N VAL A 106 -0.76 12.85 -6.78
CA VAL A 106 -1.08 11.97 -5.66
C VAL A 106 -0.03 12.15 -4.57
N ASP A 107 -0.47 12.48 -3.36
CA ASP A 107 0.36 12.41 -2.15
C ASP A 107 0.20 11.03 -1.50
N MET A 108 1.31 10.52 -0.96
CA MET A 108 1.33 9.26 -0.24
C MET A 108 2.25 9.38 0.97
N GLN A 109 1.69 9.20 2.16
CA GLN A 109 2.41 9.26 3.42
C GLN A 109 2.53 7.86 4.01
N VAL A 110 3.77 7.40 4.21
CA VAL A 110 4.07 6.08 4.78
C VAL A 110 4.48 6.23 6.25
N PHE A 111 3.86 5.42 7.11
CA PHE A 111 4.15 5.27 8.53
C PHE A 111 4.82 3.91 8.74
N ALA A 112 5.89 3.89 9.51
CA ALA A 112 6.63 2.68 9.84
C ALA A 112 6.91 2.62 11.35
N SER A 113 6.99 1.40 11.89
CA SER A 113 7.38 1.19 13.29
C SER A 113 8.84 1.62 13.54
N VAL A 114 9.18 1.84 14.82
CA VAL A 114 10.58 2.14 15.19
C VAL A 114 11.53 1.01 14.80
N ASN A 115 11.09 -0.25 14.86
CA ASN A 115 11.90 -1.41 14.47
C ASN A 115 12.17 -1.40 12.96
N ASP A 116 11.14 -1.13 12.15
CA ASP A 116 11.28 -0.96 10.70
C ASP A 116 12.27 0.15 10.33
N LEU A 117 12.22 1.27 11.06
CA LEU A 117 13.15 2.40 10.85
C LEU A 117 14.59 2.06 11.19
N LYS A 118 14.81 1.16 12.16
CA LYS A 118 16.15 0.76 12.60
C LYS A 118 16.68 -0.47 11.86
N GLY A 119 15.83 -1.17 11.11
CA GLY A 119 16.18 -2.47 10.50
C GLY A 119 16.52 -3.53 11.56
N GLU A 120 15.90 -3.40 12.74
CA GLU A 120 16.09 -4.23 13.94
C GLU A 120 15.01 -5.28 14.08
#